data_AF-A0A957BD24-F1
#
_entry.id   AF-A0A957BD24-F1
#
_cell.length_a   1.000
_cell.length_b   1.000
_cell.length_c   1.000
_cell.angle_alpha   90.00
_cell.angle_beta   90.00
_cell.angle_gamma   90.00
#
_symmetry.space_group_name_H-M   'P 1'
#
loop_
_entity.id
_entity.type
_entity.pdbx_description
1 polymer ?
#
loop_
_entity_poly.entity_id
_entity_poly.type
_entity_poly.pdbx_seq_one_letter_code
_entity_poly.pdbx_strand_id
1 'polypeptide(L)'
;MPEPNSLNPVEQTIAPEVQATDTTTDKKAPLWVILVSLVLLITLVIILLNTTVTLIDIGEGLIEVSALVVASTASLIPLITYFLNSTRQLIKVPSIPSWVIPLTLEATALVIVIIVRAALFQSFAEQQLDAAKQAETIGQTQEYLQNAKSLGASVEGWLSGVLSNSIADNQPEQVILLAPLFADYSALSQMTPEVESALNEAIMDRNSQLAADWATILASMSPAGMNNTAGAFNDAGLQAIVDSRFKLAQSFLEAVRSIDELIERDSMAESVARYNLGLAYEFDLSLEGHIERALHAYEEAIELDENNLDARYGFGVQTLITFPDDEDRLRRAVGIVQQGERKLPDDCENDILLPTSTESREDKMWCFLLLTTEAGLRWKLGENVESLLQGAIQLAKSNDHFGDDLFTAEAYYYLAQVGAQPPEKETLCTILADFDQHSMTDRQETWAEYAEQQLQLHYETGCFNTSP
;
A
#
# COMPACT_ATOMS: atom_id res chain seq x y z
N MET A 1 21.85 67.45 -24.39
CA MET A 1 23.31 67.65 -24.32
C MET A 1 23.93 66.85 -25.44
N PRO A 2 24.21 67.48 -26.58
CA PRO A 2 25.08 66.94 -27.61
C PRO A 2 26.52 67.44 -27.35
N GLU A 3 27.53 66.68 -27.74
CA GLU A 3 28.66 67.22 -28.53
C GLU A 3 29.59 66.10 -29.02
N PRO A 4 30.31 66.34 -30.14
CA PRO A 4 30.92 65.35 -31.03
C PRO A 4 32.44 65.62 -31.17
N ASN A 5 33.02 65.32 -32.35
CA ASN A 5 34.35 65.72 -32.88
C ASN A 5 35.45 64.65 -32.75
N SER A 6 36.37 64.43 -33.70
CA SER A 6 36.73 65.07 -34.99
C SER A 6 37.76 64.14 -35.69
N LEU A 7 37.55 63.72 -36.94
CA LEU A 7 38.23 64.19 -38.17
C LEU A 7 39.71 64.69 -38.11
N ASN A 8 40.57 63.93 -38.82
CA ASN A 8 41.69 64.32 -39.72
C ASN A 8 43.00 64.91 -39.13
N PRO A 9 44.14 64.99 -39.89
CA PRO A 9 44.46 64.50 -41.25
C PRO A 9 45.88 63.85 -41.44
N VAL A 10 46.05 63.25 -42.63
CA VAL A 10 47.19 63.31 -43.57
C VAL A 10 48.57 63.79 -43.05
N GLU A 11 49.58 62.94 -43.25
CA GLU A 11 50.92 63.42 -43.63
C GLU A 11 51.58 62.45 -44.63
N GLN A 12 51.74 62.94 -45.87
CA GLN A 12 52.59 62.36 -46.92
C GLN A 12 54.04 62.69 -46.63
N THR A 13 54.96 61.72 -46.71
CA THR A 13 56.38 62.05 -46.91
C THR A 13 57.10 60.93 -47.68
N ILE A 14 57.34 61.23 -48.96
CA ILE A 14 58.58 61.07 -49.74
C ILE A 14 59.31 59.70 -49.67
N ALA A 15 59.36 59.06 -50.85
CA ALA A 15 60.24 57.96 -51.18
C ALA A 15 61.73 58.32 -51.08
N PRO A 16 62.59 57.31 -50.83
CA PRO A 16 63.72 57.16 -51.73
C PRO A 16 63.83 55.73 -52.27
N GLU A 17 64.02 55.70 -53.58
CA GLU A 17 64.53 54.60 -54.38
C GLU A 17 65.89 54.14 -53.82
N VAL A 18 65.98 52.89 -53.36
CA VAL A 18 67.24 52.23 -52.98
C VAL A 18 67.31 50.86 -53.64
N GLN A 19 68.46 50.66 -54.26
CA GLN A 19 68.85 49.58 -55.14
C GLN A 19 68.83 48.19 -54.48
N ALA A 20 68.61 47.20 -55.34
CA ALA A 20 68.69 45.77 -55.05
C ALA A 20 70.01 45.37 -54.37
N THR A 21 69.90 44.62 -53.28
CA THR A 21 70.92 43.66 -52.82
C THR A 21 70.23 42.37 -52.40
N ASP A 22 70.35 41.38 -53.26
CA ASP A 22 69.94 40.00 -53.03
C ASP A 22 70.82 39.41 -51.91
N THR A 23 70.24 39.24 -50.73
CA THR A 23 70.85 38.52 -49.60
C THR A 23 69.86 37.47 -49.11
N THR A 24 70.02 36.26 -49.64
CA THR A 24 69.38 35.04 -49.16
C THR A 24 69.96 34.65 -47.79
N THR A 25 69.55 35.36 -46.72
CA THR A 25 69.73 34.89 -45.35
C THR A 25 68.66 33.86 -45.02
N ASP A 26 69.09 32.61 -44.92
CA ASP A 26 68.35 31.43 -44.46
C ASP A 26 67.82 31.67 -43.02
N LYS A 27 66.61 32.26 -42.92
CA LYS A 27 65.92 32.53 -41.64
C LYS A 27 65.35 31.23 -41.09
N LYS A 28 66.16 30.50 -40.32
CA LYS A 28 65.65 29.47 -39.41
C LYS A 28 64.81 30.16 -38.33
N ALA A 29 63.52 29.85 -38.27
CA ALA A 29 62.67 30.20 -37.14
C ALA A 29 63.34 29.71 -35.84
N PRO A 30 63.39 30.56 -34.81
CA PRO A 30 64.12 30.22 -33.60
C PRO A 30 63.37 29.11 -32.84
N LEU A 31 64.13 28.13 -32.33
CA LEU A 31 63.65 26.91 -31.64
C LEU A 31 62.54 27.16 -30.60
N TRP A 32 62.56 28.33 -29.94
CA TRP A 32 61.57 28.71 -28.93
C TRP A 32 60.15 28.86 -29.52
N VAL A 33 60.01 29.24 -30.80
CA VAL A 33 58.68 29.33 -31.46
C VAL A 33 58.05 27.95 -31.57
N ILE A 34 58.84 26.91 -31.89
CA ILE A 34 58.37 25.52 -31.99
C ILE A 34 57.96 25.00 -30.61
N LEU A 35 58.76 25.27 -29.57
CA LEU A 35 58.45 24.88 -28.19
C LEU A 35 57.18 25.55 -27.67
N VAL A 36 57.00 26.86 -27.91
CA VAL A 36 55.80 27.60 -27.50
C VAL A 36 54.55 27.04 -28.19
N SER A 37 54.62 26.76 -29.49
CA SER A 37 53.51 26.15 -30.22
C SER A 37 53.17 24.74 -29.73
N LEU A 38 54.18 23.92 -29.38
CA LEU A 38 53.96 22.59 -28.82
C LEU A 38 53.26 22.66 -27.45
N VAL A 39 53.71 23.57 -26.58
CA VAL A 39 53.08 23.79 -25.26
C VAL A 39 51.64 24.28 -25.40
N LEU A 40 51.36 25.17 -26.37
CA LEU A 40 50.00 25.62 -26.65
C LEU A 40 49.11 24.49 -27.16
N LEU A 41 49.63 23.62 -28.04
CA LEU A 41 48.90 22.44 -28.53
C LEU A 41 48.58 21.46 -27.39
N ILE A 42 49.55 21.16 -26.53
CA ILE A 42 49.37 20.26 -25.38
C ILE A 42 48.34 20.86 -24.42
N THR A 43 48.45 22.15 -24.10
CA THR A 43 47.50 22.86 -23.23
C THR A 43 46.08 22.80 -23.82
N LEU A 44 45.93 23.02 -25.13
CA LEU A 44 44.62 22.94 -25.80
C LEU A 44 44.02 21.53 -25.74
N VAL A 45 44.84 20.49 -25.93
CA VAL A 45 44.40 19.09 -25.80
C VAL A 45 43.94 18.78 -24.38
N ILE A 46 44.68 19.25 -23.36
CA ILE A 46 44.30 19.08 -21.95
C ILE A 46 42.98 19.79 -21.64
N ILE A 47 42.80 21.02 -22.12
CA ILE A 47 41.55 21.76 -21.95
C ILE A 47 40.38 21.01 -22.59
N LEU A 48 40.54 20.55 -23.83
CA LEU A 48 39.49 19.78 -24.53
C LEU A 48 39.15 18.50 -23.78
N LEU A 49 40.14 17.73 -23.31
CA LEU A 49 39.92 16.53 -22.49
C LEU A 49 39.16 16.85 -21.21
N ASN A 50 39.56 17.88 -20.48
CA ASN A 50 38.92 18.24 -19.22
C ASN A 50 37.49 18.74 -19.43
N THR A 51 37.24 19.53 -20.48
CA THR A 51 35.89 19.97 -20.86
C THR A 51 35.02 18.78 -21.28
N THR A 52 35.54 17.80 -22.02
CA THR A 52 34.79 16.59 -22.38
C THR A 52 34.40 15.78 -21.14
N VAL A 53 35.33 15.58 -20.18
CA VAL A 53 35.02 14.90 -18.92
C VAL A 53 33.96 15.67 -18.13
N THR A 54 34.09 16.98 -18.02
CA THR A 54 33.14 17.84 -17.29
C THR A 54 31.74 17.80 -17.93
N LEU A 55 31.65 17.81 -19.26
CA LEU A 55 30.37 17.71 -19.97
C LEU A 55 29.71 16.34 -19.82
N ILE A 56 30.51 15.26 -19.76
CA ILE A 56 30.01 13.91 -19.46
C ILE A 56 29.44 13.86 -18.04
N ASP A 57 30.11 14.49 -17.07
CA ASP A 57 29.65 14.50 -15.67
C ASP A 57 28.38 15.35 -15.45
N ILE A 58 28.14 16.37 -16.28
CA ILE A 58 26.98 17.27 -16.16
C ILE A 58 25.72 16.70 -16.85
N GLY A 59 25.85 15.65 -17.67
CA GLY A 59 24.70 14.99 -18.29
C GLY A 59 24.02 15.79 -19.41
N GLU A 60 24.67 16.83 -19.95
CA GLU A 60 24.19 17.48 -21.18
C GLU A 60 24.42 16.56 -22.39
N GLY A 61 23.43 16.52 -23.29
CA GLY A 61 23.27 15.46 -24.28
C GLY A 61 24.54 15.10 -25.06
N LEU A 62 24.86 13.81 -25.09
CA LEU A 62 26.02 13.21 -25.78
C LEU A 62 26.17 13.59 -27.25
N ILE A 63 25.09 14.05 -27.90
CA ILE A 63 25.11 14.57 -29.28
C ILE A 63 25.90 15.88 -29.37
N GLU A 64 25.78 16.77 -28.39
CA GLU A 64 26.48 18.05 -28.37
C GLU A 64 27.96 17.84 -28.03
N VAL A 65 28.26 16.93 -27.10
CA VAL A 65 29.64 16.55 -26.76
C VAL A 65 30.35 15.86 -27.93
N SER A 66 29.67 14.94 -28.63
CA SER A 66 30.25 14.27 -29.80
C SER A 66 30.41 15.23 -30.98
N ALA A 67 29.46 16.14 -31.23
CA ALA A 67 29.60 17.19 -32.23
C ALA A 67 30.76 18.14 -31.90
N LEU A 68 30.92 18.52 -30.62
CA LEU A 68 32.04 19.34 -30.16
C LEU A 68 33.38 18.61 -30.35
N VAL A 69 33.49 17.34 -29.99
CA VAL A 69 34.72 16.54 -30.17
C VAL A 69 35.06 16.38 -31.65
N VAL A 70 34.08 16.08 -32.50
CA VAL A 70 34.27 15.96 -33.97
C VAL A 70 34.66 17.31 -34.58
N ALA A 71 34.01 18.41 -34.18
CA ALA A 71 34.35 19.75 -34.66
C ALA A 71 35.75 20.20 -34.19
N SER A 72 36.11 19.88 -32.93
CA SER A 72 37.42 20.18 -32.35
C SER A 72 38.54 19.39 -33.03
N THR A 73 38.33 18.10 -33.28
CA THR A 73 39.30 17.27 -33.99
C THR A 73 39.42 17.67 -35.47
N ALA A 74 38.30 17.95 -36.15
CA ALA A 74 38.31 18.44 -37.54
C ALA A 74 39.04 19.77 -37.70
N SER A 75 38.95 20.68 -36.72
CA SER A 75 39.65 21.97 -36.75
C SER A 75 41.13 21.87 -36.33
N LEU A 76 41.50 20.89 -35.52
CA LEU A 76 42.88 20.62 -35.13
C LEU A 76 43.71 19.97 -36.24
N ILE A 77 43.10 19.14 -37.10
CA ILE A 77 43.79 18.43 -38.18
C ILE A 77 44.52 19.41 -39.14
N PRO A 78 43.89 20.47 -39.68
CA PRO A 78 44.58 21.47 -40.50
C PRO A 78 45.70 22.20 -39.74
N LEU A 79 45.49 22.50 -38.46
CA LEU A 79 46.45 23.23 -37.63
C LEU A 79 47.71 22.39 -37.37
N ILE A 80 47.53 21.11 -37.04
CA ILE A 80 48.61 20.13 -36.86
C ILE A 80 49.33 19.89 -38.20
N THR A 81 48.58 19.74 -39.29
CA THR A 81 49.14 19.56 -40.64
C THR A 81 49.96 20.78 -41.06
N TYR A 82 49.45 21.99 -40.84
CA TYR A 82 50.16 23.24 -41.09
C TYR A 82 51.43 23.35 -40.25
N PHE A 83 51.34 23.03 -38.96
CA PHE A 83 52.49 23.06 -38.05
C PHE A 83 53.58 22.06 -38.46
N LEU A 84 53.19 20.83 -38.81
CA LEU A 84 54.11 19.79 -39.30
C LEU A 84 54.75 20.17 -40.64
N ASN A 85 54.01 20.83 -41.54
CA ASN A 85 54.53 21.25 -42.84
C ASN A 85 55.47 22.47 -42.71
N SER A 86 55.16 23.40 -41.80
CA SER A 86 55.99 24.57 -41.50
C SER A 86 57.29 24.18 -40.79
N THR A 87 57.25 23.25 -39.84
CA THR A 87 58.46 22.73 -39.16
C THR A 87 59.36 21.87 -40.07
N ARG A 88 58.78 21.21 -41.09
CA ARG A 88 59.53 20.49 -42.14
C ARG A 88 60.51 21.37 -42.92
N GLN A 89 60.20 22.66 -43.09
CA GLN A 89 61.12 23.58 -43.78
C GLN A 89 62.26 24.06 -42.89
N LEU A 90 62.11 23.98 -41.57
CA LEU A 90 62.99 24.64 -40.60
C LEU A 90 64.04 23.71 -39.99
N ILE A 91 63.72 22.43 -39.88
CA ILE A 91 64.63 21.43 -39.35
C ILE A 91 64.72 20.34 -40.41
N LYS A 92 65.94 20.06 -40.92
CA LYS A 92 66.25 18.85 -41.70
C LYS A 92 66.14 17.62 -40.78
N VAL A 93 64.95 17.36 -40.26
CA VAL A 93 64.65 16.11 -39.56
C VAL A 93 64.59 15.04 -40.64
N PRO A 94 65.25 13.88 -40.47
CA PRO A 94 65.03 12.75 -41.35
C PRO A 94 63.53 12.52 -41.43
N SER A 95 63.01 12.44 -42.66
CA SER A 95 61.59 12.36 -42.98
C SER A 95 60.83 11.58 -41.91
N ILE A 96 59.90 12.25 -41.20
CA ILE A 96 58.92 11.54 -40.35
C ILE A 96 58.43 10.39 -41.22
N PRO A 97 58.66 9.13 -40.80
CA PRO A 97 58.35 8.01 -41.64
C PRO A 97 56.90 8.13 -42.07
N SER A 98 56.63 7.97 -43.37
CA SER A 98 55.30 8.15 -43.95
C SER A 98 54.23 7.28 -43.27
N TRP A 99 54.64 6.28 -42.48
CA TRP A 99 53.76 5.43 -41.66
C TRP A 99 53.24 6.06 -40.36
N VAL A 100 53.84 7.13 -39.82
CA VAL A 100 53.41 7.71 -38.54
C VAL A 100 52.08 8.46 -38.65
N ILE A 101 51.88 9.20 -39.75
CA ILE A 101 50.64 9.95 -40.02
C ILE A 101 49.40 9.03 -40.10
N PRO A 102 49.40 7.93 -40.90
CA PRO A 102 48.27 7.02 -40.93
C PRO A 102 48.02 6.34 -39.58
N LEU A 103 49.07 5.99 -38.82
CA LEU A 103 48.91 5.37 -37.50
C LEU A 103 48.16 6.28 -36.51
N THR A 104 48.42 7.59 -36.53
CA THR A 104 47.74 8.56 -35.65
C THR A 104 46.28 8.79 -36.06
N LEU A 105 45.97 8.77 -37.36
CA LEU A 105 44.59 8.88 -37.86
C LEU A 105 43.79 7.62 -37.54
N GLU A 106 44.38 6.44 -37.71
CA GLU A 106 43.77 5.15 -37.35
C GLU A 106 43.49 5.06 -35.85
N ALA A 107 44.44 5.46 -35.00
CA ALA A 107 44.25 5.49 -33.55
C ALA A 107 43.15 6.48 -33.12
N THR A 108 43.11 7.67 -33.74
CA THR A 108 42.08 8.68 -33.44
C THR A 108 40.70 8.20 -33.88
N ALA A 109 40.59 7.60 -35.07
CA ALA A 109 39.35 7.00 -35.56
C ALA A 109 38.88 5.88 -34.63
N LEU A 110 39.79 5.03 -34.14
CA LEU A 110 39.46 3.98 -33.18
C LEU A 110 38.90 4.55 -31.87
N VAL A 111 39.50 5.60 -31.33
CA VAL A 111 39.01 6.26 -30.10
C VAL A 111 37.63 6.88 -30.32
N ILE A 112 37.41 7.58 -31.45
CA ILE A 112 36.10 8.12 -31.80
C ILE A 112 35.06 7.00 -31.90
N VAL A 113 35.40 5.89 -32.56
CA VAL A 113 34.51 4.73 -32.68
C VAL A 113 34.18 4.15 -31.30
N ILE A 114 35.14 4.05 -30.39
CA ILE A 114 34.90 3.55 -29.01
C ILE A 114 33.95 4.49 -28.26
N ILE A 115 34.17 5.80 -28.29
CA ILE A 115 33.34 6.80 -27.59
C ILE A 115 31.93 6.83 -28.18
N VAL A 116 31.80 6.91 -29.51
CA VAL A 116 30.50 6.92 -30.20
C VAL A 116 29.75 5.62 -29.95
N ARG A 117 30.46 4.47 -29.94
CA ARG A 117 29.85 3.17 -29.63
C ARG A 117 29.31 3.13 -28.19
N ALA A 118 30.05 3.63 -27.21
CA ALA A 118 29.59 3.70 -25.82
C ALA A 118 28.36 4.61 -25.69
N ALA A 119 28.39 5.80 -26.30
CA ALA A 119 27.27 6.74 -26.34
C ALA A 119 26.00 6.12 -26.96
N LEU A 120 26.15 5.44 -28.10
CA LEU A 120 25.04 4.79 -28.78
C LEU A 120 24.47 3.65 -27.93
N PHE A 121 25.31 2.82 -27.32
CA PHE A 121 24.83 1.76 -26.44
C PHE A 121 24.09 2.30 -25.23
N GLN A 122 24.58 3.37 -24.60
CA GLN A 122 23.87 4.02 -23.49
C GLN A 122 22.51 4.56 -23.93
N SER A 123 22.45 5.31 -25.04
CA SER A 123 21.18 5.85 -25.56
C SER A 123 20.18 4.74 -25.94
N PHE A 124 20.65 3.66 -26.55
CA PHE A 124 19.79 2.50 -26.81
C PHE A 124 19.34 1.83 -25.52
N ALA A 125 20.21 1.74 -24.51
CA ALA A 125 19.84 1.15 -23.22
C ALA A 125 18.76 1.97 -22.53
N GLU A 126 18.87 3.30 -22.50
CA GLU A 126 17.84 4.22 -21.99
C GLU A 126 16.52 4.05 -22.75
N GLN A 127 16.57 3.96 -24.09
CA GLN A 127 15.37 3.70 -24.89
C GLN A 127 14.72 2.35 -24.55
N GLN A 128 15.51 1.31 -24.30
CA GLN A 128 14.98 0.02 -23.85
C GLN A 128 14.35 0.13 -22.45
N LEU A 129 14.94 0.90 -21.54
CA LEU A 129 14.38 1.14 -20.21
C LEU A 129 13.05 1.92 -20.28
N ASP A 130 12.97 2.96 -21.11
CA ASP A 130 11.71 3.70 -21.33
C ASP A 130 10.62 2.82 -21.96
N ALA A 131 11.01 1.96 -22.92
CA ALA A 131 10.10 0.98 -23.49
C ALA A 131 9.64 -0.05 -22.44
N ALA A 132 10.51 -0.46 -21.52
CA ALA A 132 10.16 -1.34 -20.41
C ALA A 132 9.12 -0.69 -19.47
N LYS A 133 9.20 0.63 -19.23
CA LYS A 133 8.21 1.36 -18.42
C LYS A 133 6.82 1.37 -19.06
N GLN A 134 6.75 1.42 -20.38
CA GLN A 134 5.50 1.51 -21.14
C GLN A 134 4.95 0.15 -21.57
N ALA A 135 5.65 -0.94 -21.26
CA ALA A 135 5.23 -2.28 -21.64
C ALA A 135 3.97 -2.70 -20.88
N GLU A 136 3.01 -3.29 -21.59
CA GLU A 136 1.72 -3.74 -21.03
C GLU A 136 1.83 -5.15 -20.40
N THR A 137 2.90 -5.88 -20.67
CA THR A 137 3.06 -7.28 -20.24
C THR A 137 4.44 -7.55 -19.64
N ILE A 138 4.48 -8.45 -18.65
CA ILE A 138 5.73 -8.88 -17.99
C ILE A 138 6.74 -9.41 -19.02
N GLY A 139 6.29 -10.16 -20.04
CA GLY A 139 7.16 -10.71 -21.07
C GLY A 139 7.86 -9.63 -21.91
N GLN A 140 7.14 -8.57 -22.28
CA GLN A 140 7.73 -7.43 -22.99
C GLN A 140 8.70 -6.66 -22.10
N THR A 141 8.32 -6.41 -20.84
CA THR A 141 9.20 -5.75 -19.88
C THR A 141 10.49 -6.55 -19.69
N GLN A 142 10.41 -7.88 -19.55
CA GLN A 142 11.58 -8.76 -19.44
C GLN A 142 12.48 -8.67 -20.68
N GLU A 143 11.91 -8.68 -21.88
CA GLU A 143 12.66 -8.56 -23.14
C GLU A 143 13.41 -7.22 -23.20
N TYR A 144 12.73 -6.12 -22.91
CA TYR A 144 13.34 -4.79 -22.90
C TYR A 144 14.43 -4.65 -21.84
N LEU A 145 14.22 -5.18 -20.63
CA LEU A 145 15.23 -5.17 -19.57
C LEU A 145 16.44 -6.04 -19.91
N GLN A 146 16.25 -7.21 -20.53
CA GLN A 146 17.35 -8.04 -21.01
C GLN A 146 18.17 -7.32 -22.09
N ASN A 147 17.49 -6.65 -23.02
CA ASN A 147 18.14 -5.83 -24.04
C ASN A 147 18.93 -4.67 -23.40
N ALA A 148 18.33 -3.91 -22.48
CA ALA A 148 19.00 -2.84 -21.74
C ALA A 148 20.24 -3.35 -20.99
N LYS A 149 20.13 -4.50 -20.32
CA LYS A 149 21.25 -5.15 -19.61
C LYS A 149 22.36 -5.55 -20.57
N SER A 150 22.03 -6.10 -21.74
CA SER A 150 23.02 -6.46 -22.78
C SER A 150 23.77 -5.24 -23.33
N LEU A 151 23.15 -4.05 -23.25
CA LEU A 151 23.71 -2.77 -23.64
C LEU A 151 24.50 -2.08 -22.50
N GLY A 152 24.57 -2.70 -21.32
CA GLY A 152 25.36 -2.22 -20.18
C GLY A 152 24.61 -1.34 -19.19
N ALA A 153 23.28 -1.22 -19.26
CA ALA A 153 22.51 -0.48 -18.26
C ALA A 153 22.43 -1.20 -16.91
N SER A 154 22.38 -0.39 -15.84
CA SER A 154 22.05 -0.86 -14.49
C SER A 154 20.54 -1.03 -14.34
N VAL A 155 20.04 -2.23 -14.66
CA VAL A 155 18.61 -2.56 -14.56
C VAL A 155 18.11 -2.50 -13.11
N GLU A 156 18.94 -2.90 -12.14
CA GLU A 156 18.55 -2.93 -10.72
C GLU A 156 18.27 -1.53 -10.16
N GLY A 157 19.15 -0.56 -10.42
CA GLY A 157 18.95 0.82 -9.98
C GLY A 157 17.74 1.48 -10.66
N TRP A 158 17.53 1.19 -11.94
CA TRP A 158 16.36 1.68 -12.67
C TRP A 158 15.07 1.07 -12.12
N LEU A 159 15.01 -0.25 -11.92
CA LEU A 159 13.84 -0.94 -11.38
C LEU A 159 13.47 -0.41 -9.98
N SER A 160 14.46 -0.24 -9.10
CA SER A 160 14.25 0.34 -7.76
C SER A 160 13.68 1.77 -7.83
N GLY A 161 14.23 2.60 -8.74
CA GLY A 161 13.73 3.97 -8.94
C GLY A 161 12.32 4.02 -9.52
N VAL A 162 11.98 3.14 -10.47
CA VAL A 162 10.63 3.05 -11.03
C VAL A 162 9.65 2.60 -9.97
N LEU A 163 9.94 1.52 -9.23
CA LEU A 163 9.07 1.06 -8.15
C LEU A 163 8.84 2.14 -7.09
N SER A 164 9.91 2.83 -6.66
CA SER A 164 9.79 3.89 -5.64
C SER A 164 8.89 5.04 -6.12
N ASN A 165 9.02 5.44 -7.39
CA ASN A 165 8.14 6.45 -7.99
C ASN A 165 6.70 5.94 -8.15
N SER A 166 6.50 4.69 -8.59
CA SER A 166 5.16 4.12 -8.72
C SER A 166 4.45 3.99 -7.36
N ILE A 167 5.18 3.69 -6.28
CA ILE A 167 4.64 3.73 -4.91
C ILE A 167 4.26 5.17 -4.53
N ALA A 168 5.16 6.14 -4.74
CA ALA A 168 4.89 7.54 -4.43
C ALA A 168 3.72 8.14 -5.24
N ASP A 169 3.54 7.69 -6.49
CA ASP A 169 2.47 8.10 -7.40
C ASP A 169 1.17 7.27 -7.22
N ASN A 170 1.15 6.34 -6.25
CA ASN A 170 0.01 5.48 -5.92
C ASN A 170 -0.49 4.62 -7.11
N GLN A 171 0.45 3.99 -7.83
CA GLN A 171 0.22 3.15 -9.02
C GLN A 171 0.54 1.67 -8.73
N PRO A 172 -0.31 0.96 -7.95
CA PRO A 172 -0.05 -0.42 -7.56
C PRO A 172 0.02 -1.37 -8.77
N GLU A 173 -0.69 -1.09 -9.87
CA GLU A 173 -0.68 -1.91 -11.07
C GLU A 173 0.70 -2.02 -11.71
N GLN A 174 1.47 -0.92 -11.68
CA GLN A 174 2.86 -0.94 -12.15
C GLN A 174 3.75 -1.72 -11.19
N VAL A 175 3.53 -1.59 -9.89
CA VAL A 175 4.30 -2.34 -8.89
C VAL A 175 4.02 -3.83 -9.00
N ILE A 176 2.75 -4.26 -9.17
CA ILE A 176 2.35 -5.65 -9.41
C ILE A 176 3.01 -6.20 -10.68
N LEU A 177 3.04 -5.41 -11.76
CA LEU A 177 3.65 -5.81 -13.01
C LEU A 177 5.17 -6.00 -12.88
N LEU A 178 5.84 -5.12 -12.13
CA LEU A 178 7.30 -5.06 -12.05
C LEU A 178 7.88 -5.90 -10.90
N ALA A 179 7.15 -6.14 -9.81
CA ALA A 179 7.62 -6.89 -8.66
C ALA A 179 8.17 -8.30 -9.01
N PRO A 180 7.53 -9.09 -9.89
CA PRO A 180 8.06 -10.39 -10.31
C PRO A 180 9.42 -10.34 -11.03
N LEU A 181 9.87 -9.16 -11.49
CA LEU A 181 11.14 -8.98 -12.19
C LEU A 181 12.34 -8.91 -11.24
N PHE A 182 12.09 -8.73 -9.94
CA PHE A 182 13.13 -8.74 -8.93
C PHE A 182 13.46 -10.19 -8.57
N ALA A 183 14.52 -10.71 -9.21
CA ALA A 183 15.05 -12.03 -8.92
C ALA A 183 15.72 -12.14 -7.52
N ASP A 184 16.10 -11.00 -6.94
CA ASP A 184 16.71 -10.90 -5.61
C ASP A 184 15.76 -10.14 -4.67
N TYR A 185 15.08 -10.90 -3.81
CA TYR A 185 14.11 -10.39 -2.82
C TYR A 185 14.72 -9.41 -1.82
N SER A 186 16.04 -9.31 -1.70
CA SER A 186 16.67 -8.39 -0.75
C SER A 186 16.39 -6.92 -1.07
N ALA A 187 16.29 -6.54 -2.34
CA ALA A 187 15.93 -5.18 -2.74
C ALA A 187 14.44 -4.89 -2.47
N LEU A 188 13.55 -5.86 -2.73
CA LEU A 188 12.12 -5.74 -2.41
C LEU A 188 11.92 -5.58 -0.90
N SER A 189 12.64 -6.32 -0.06
CA SER A 189 12.50 -6.22 1.40
C SER A 189 12.81 -4.82 1.96
N GLN A 190 13.65 -4.04 1.26
CA GLN A 190 13.94 -2.65 1.65
C GLN A 190 12.78 -1.70 1.34
N MET A 191 11.88 -2.08 0.44
CA MET A 191 10.71 -1.31 0.01
C MET A 191 9.44 -1.65 0.79
N THR A 192 9.50 -2.63 1.69
CA THR A 192 8.37 -3.05 2.54
C THR A 192 7.78 -1.87 3.32
N PRO A 193 8.55 -0.99 3.97
CA PRO A 193 7.99 0.15 4.72
C PRO A 193 7.20 1.13 3.83
N GLU A 194 7.67 1.39 2.60
CA GLU A 194 7.00 2.28 1.65
C GLU A 194 5.68 1.67 1.16
N VAL A 195 5.65 0.36 0.89
CA VAL A 195 4.43 -0.36 0.52
C VAL A 195 3.43 -0.39 1.68
N GLU A 196 3.90 -0.65 2.91
CA GLU A 196 3.06 -0.57 4.12
C GLU A 196 2.48 0.84 4.31
N SER A 197 3.26 1.89 4.03
CA SER A 197 2.79 3.27 4.09
C SER A 197 1.70 3.54 3.04
N ALA A 198 1.89 3.11 1.79
CA ALA A 198 0.90 3.29 0.72
C ALA A 198 -0.38 2.51 0.98
N LEU A 199 -0.27 1.30 1.53
CA LEU A 199 -1.40 0.50 1.98
C LEU A 199 -2.21 1.22 3.08
N ASN A 200 -1.53 1.76 4.08
CA ASN A 200 -2.18 2.54 5.14
C ASN A 200 -2.88 3.79 4.60
N GLU A 201 -2.25 4.50 3.66
CA GLU A 201 -2.85 5.67 3.00
C GLU A 201 -4.11 5.28 2.22
N ALA A 202 -4.06 4.20 1.43
CA ALA A 202 -5.22 3.69 0.70
C ALA A 202 -6.40 3.33 1.62
N ILE A 203 -6.13 2.75 2.79
CA ILE A 203 -7.16 2.44 3.79
C ILE A 203 -7.74 3.72 4.40
N MET A 204 -6.88 4.69 4.74
CA MET A 204 -7.33 5.97 5.31
C MET A 204 -8.18 6.78 4.31
N ASP A 205 -7.88 6.65 3.01
CA ASP A 205 -8.66 7.19 1.91
C ASP A 205 -9.91 6.38 1.57
N ARG A 206 -10.12 5.23 2.25
CA ARG A 206 -11.26 4.32 2.07
C ARG A 206 -11.38 3.76 0.66
N ASN A 207 -10.23 3.51 0.02
CA ASN A 207 -10.16 2.89 -1.29
C ASN A 207 -9.81 1.41 -1.13
N SER A 208 -10.83 0.56 -0.90
CA SER A 208 -10.61 -0.87 -0.61
C SER A 208 -9.97 -1.63 -1.77
N GLN A 209 -10.25 -1.25 -3.02
CA GLN A 209 -9.57 -1.85 -4.19
C GLN A 209 -8.07 -1.55 -4.16
N LEU A 210 -7.71 -0.28 -3.97
CA LEU A 210 -6.31 0.12 -3.88
C LEU A 210 -5.61 -0.52 -2.69
N ALA A 211 -6.29 -0.64 -1.54
CA ALA A 211 -5.75 -1.35 -0.39
C ALA A 211 -5.52 -2.84 -0.69
N ALA A 212 -6.46 -3.50 -1.39
CA ALA A 212 -6.29 -4.90 -1.82
C ALA A 212 -5.12 -5.07 -2.81
N ASP A 213 -4.93 -4.12 -3.72
CA ASP A 213 -3.81 -4.14 -4.67
C ASP A 213 -2.46 -3.98 -3.93
N TRP A 214 -2.37 -3.04 -2.98
CA TRP A 214 -1.19 -2.87 -2.13
C TRP A 214 -0.93 -4.06 -1.21
N ALA A 215 -1.97 -4.67 -0.65
CA ALA A 215 -1.87 -5.91 0.12
C ALA A 215 -1.30 -7.06 -0.74
N THR A 216 -1.71 -7.17 -2.00
CA THR A 216 -1.18 -8.16 -2.96
C THR A 216 0.33 -7.99 -3.18
N ILE A 217 0.77 -6.74 -3.34
CA ILE A 217 2.19 -6.41 -3.48
C ILE A 217 2.95 -6.81 -2.21
N LEU A 218 2.47 -6.38 -1.05
CA LEU A 218 3.12 -6.67 0.23
C LEU A 218 3.21 -8.19 0.50
N ALA A 219 2.19 -8.96 0.10
CA ALA A 219 2.19 -10.42 0.23
C ALA A 219 3.26 -11.10 -0.62
N SER A 220 3.46 -10.60 -1.83
CA SER A 220 4.53 -11.12 -2.69
C SER A 220 5.92 -10.83 -2.14
N MET A 221 6.07 -9.77 -1.34
CA MET A 221 7.36 -9.29 -0.82
C MET A 221 7.74 -9.89 0.54
N SER A 222 6.77 -10.04 1.45
CA SER A 222 7.02 -10.48 2.83
C SER A 222 5.79 -11.18 3.43
N PRO A 223 5.61 -12.50 3.20
CA PRO A 223 4.50 -13.25 3.79
C PRO A 223 4.43 -13.16 5.32
N ALA A 224 5.59 -13.13 6.00
CA ALA A 224 5.65 -12.94 7.44
C ALA A 224 5.21 -11.51 7.87
N GLY A 225 5.58 -10.50 7.07
CA GLY A 225 5.11 -9.12 7.27
C GLY A 225 3.60 -9.00 7.11
N MET A 226 3.01 -9.76 6.17
CA MET A 226 1.57 -9.78 5.95
C MET A 226 0.78 -10.30 7.14
N ASN A 227 1.22 -11.39 7.77
CA ASN A 227 0.48 -11.91 8.93
C ASN A 227 0.44 -10.88 10.07
N ASN A 228 1.55 -10.17 10.30
CA ASN A 228 1.59 -9.09 11.29
C ASN A 228 0.72 -7.89 10.87
N THR A 229 0.75 -7.53 9.58
CA THR A 229 -0.06 -6.43 9.02
C THR A 229 -1.55 -6.73 9.14
N ALA A 230 -1.96 -7.96 8.83
CA ALA A 230 -3.34 -8.41 8.94
C ALA A 230 -3.83 -8.39 10.40
N GLY A 231 -2.99 -8.81 11.34
CA GLY A 231 -3.27 -8.66 12.78
C GLY A 231 -3.46 -7.19 13.18
N ALA A 232 -2.53 -6.32 12.79
CA ALA A 232 -2.60 -4.89 13.10
C ALA A 232 -3.83 -4.20 12.47
N PHE A 233 -4.22 -4.58 11.26
CA PHE A 233 -5.42 -4.06 10.60
C PHE A 233 -6.70 -4.60 11.22
N ASN A 234 -6.73 -5.85 11.66
CA ASN A 234 -7.86 -6.38 12.42
C ASN A 234 -8.07 -5.57 13.72
N ASP A 235 -6.99 -5.30 14.46
CA ASP A 235 -7.05 -4.50 15.69
C ASP A 235 -7.49 -3.05 15.40
N ALA A 236 -6.96 -2.43 14.35
CA ALA A 236 -7.36 -1.08 13.92
C ALA A 236 -8.83 -1.03 13.45
N GLY A 237 -9.29 -2.09 12.76
CA GLY A 237 -10.67 -2.28 12.35
C GLY A 237 -11.60 -2.35 13.54
N LEU A 238 -11.28 -3.20 14.52
CA LEU A 238 -12.04 -3.32 15.77
C LEU A 238 -12.09 -1.99 16.54
N GLN A 239 -10.95 -1.30 16.68
CA GLN A 239 -10.93 0.03 17.30
C GLN A 239 -11.80 1.04 16.54
N ALA A 240 -11.81 1.00 15.21
CA ALA A 240 -12.69 1.85 14.41
C ALA A 240 -14.17 1.51 14.61
N ILE A 241 -14.55 0.25 14.86
CA ILE A 241 -15.92 -0.13 15.25
C ILE A 241 -16.29 0.52 16.59
N VAL A 242 -15.41 0.39 17.60
CA VAL A 242 -15.60 1.01 18.93
C VAL A 242 -15.76 2.52 18.82
N ASP A 243 -14.99 3.17 17.95
CA ASP A 243 -15.08 4.61 17.67
C ASP A 243 -16.28 5.00 16.78
N SER A 244 -17.14 4.05 16.42
CA SER A 244 -18.27 4.24 15.48
C SER A 244 -17.85 4.77 14.08
N ARG A 245 -16.65 4.41 13.63
CA ARG A 245 -16.07 4.74 12.31
C ARG A 245 -16.22 3.57 11.33
N PHE A 246 -17.44 3.09 11.12
CA PHE A 246 -17.72 1.82 10.42
C PHE A 246 -17.14 1.72 9.00
N LYS A 247 -17.17 2.80 8.20
CA LYS A 247 -16.54 2.82 6.87
C LYS A 247 -15.04 2.57 6.89
N LEU A 248 -14.36 3.11 7.91
CA LEU A 248 -12.94 2.90 8.08
C LEU A 248 -12.66 1.49 8.60
N ALA A 249 -13.48 1.00 9.54
CA ALA A 249 -13.41 -0.39 10.00
C ALA A 249 -13.55 -1.38 8.83
N GLN A 250 -14.54 -1.18 7.97
CA GLN A 250 -14.74 -1.95 6.74
C GLN A 250 -13.49 -1.93 5.85
N SER A 251 -12.89 -0.75 5.64
CA SER A 251 -11.70 -0.62 4.80
C SER A 251 -10.51 -1.43 5.36
N PHE A 252 -10.28 -1.39 6.68
CA PHE A 252 -9.26 -2.22 7.34
C PHE A 252 -9.57 -3.71 7.19
N LEU A 253 -10.80 -4.13 7.48
CA LEU A 253 -11.18 -5.53 7.57
C LEU A 253 -11.35 -6.20 6.20
N GLU A 254 -11.77 -5.46 5.17
CA GLU A 254 -11.71 -5.91 3.77
C GLU A 254 -10.27 -6.09 3.31
N ALA A 255 -9.36 -5.18 3.70
CA ALA A 255 -7.94 -5.38 3.45
C ALA A 255 -7.44 -6.66 4.13
N VAL A 256 -7.77 -6.90 5.41
CA VAL A 256 -7.45 -8.18 6.10
C VAL A 256 -7.96 -9.39 5.31
N ARG A 257 -9.20 -9.37 4.82
CA ARG A 257 -9.73 -10.45 3.99
C ARG A 257 -8.90 -10.70 2.74
N SER A 258 -8.55 -9.65 2.01
CA SER A 258 -7.69 -9.80 0.83
C SER A 258 -6.31 -10.33 1.19
N ILE A 259 -5.78 -10.00 2.37
CA ILE A 259 -4.53 -10.57 2.87
C ILE A 259 -4.69 -12.08 3.12
N ASP A 260 -5.75 -12.50 3.80
CA ASP A 260 -6.03 -13.91 4.11
C ASP A 260 -6.19 -14.77 2.83
N GLU A 261 -6.73 -14.20 1.75
CA GLU A 261 -6.82 -14.90 0.45
C GLU A 261 -5.44 -15.14 -0.20
N LEU A 262 -4.43 -14.36 0.19
CA LEU A 262 -3.08 -14.40 -0.38
C LEU A 262 -2.10 -15.21 0.47
N ILE A 263 -2.37 -15.34 1.77
CA ILE A 263 -1.52 -16.05 2.73
C ILE A 263 -2.34 -16.96 3.62
N GLU A 264 -1.83 -18.17 3.87
CA GLU A 264 -2.46 -19.09 4.83
C GLU A 264 -2.15 -18.61 6.26
N ARG A 265 -3.14 -18.06 6.96
CA ARG A 265 -3.02 -17.69 8.37
C ARG A 265 -3.63 -18.78 9.26
N ASP A 266 -3.49 -18.56 10.56
CA ASP A 266 -4.21 -19.34 11.56
C ASP A 266 -5.73 -19.12 11.40
N SER A 267 -6.50 -20.20 11.25
CA SER A 267 -7.92 -20.13 10.92
C SER A 267 -8.76 -19.43 11.99
N MET A 268 -8.34 -19.50 13.27
CA MET A 268 -8.99 -18.76 14.35
C MET A 268 -8.76 -17.26 14.17
N ALA A 269 -7.56 -16.83 13.80
CA ALA A 269 -7.27 -15.42 13.55
C ALA A 269 -8.00 -14.87 12.30
N GLU A 270 -8.20 -15.69 11.27
CA GLU A 270 -9.05 -15.35 10.11
C GLU A 270 -10.54 -15.26 10.51
N SER A 271 -11.01 -16.23 11.31
CA SER A 271 -12.38 -16.26 11.82
C SER A 271 -12.74 -15.00 12.62
N VAL A 272 -11.86 -14.56 13.53
CA VAL A 272 -12.04 -13.31 14.29
C VAL A 272 -12.13 -12.10 13.36
N ALA A 273 -11.30 -12.04 12.31
CA ALA A 273 -11.36 -10.95 11.35
C ALA A 273 -12.67 -10.93 10.54
N ARG A 274 -13.19 -12.11 10.15
CA ARG A 274 -14.49 -12.23 9.48
C ARG A 274 -15.66 -11.85 10.40
N TYR A 275 -15.59 -12.21 11.68
CA TYR A 275 -16.56 -11.73 12.67
C TYR A 275 -16.55 -10.21 12.78
N ASN A 276 -15.37 -9.59 12.94
CA ASN A 276 -15.24 -8.13 13.01
C ASN A 276 -15.74 -7.45 11.74
N LEU A 277 -15.51 -8.05 10.56
CA LEU A 277 -16.06 -7.56 9.29
C LEU A 277 -17.59 -7.61 9.29
N GLY A 278 -18.18 -8.68 9.83
CA GLY A 278 -19.62 -8.80 10.04
C GLY A 278 -20.19 -7.65 10.88
N LEU A 279 -19.55 -7.33 12.00
CA LEU A 279 -19.93 -6.18 12.83
C LEU A 279 -19.81 -4.86 12.06
N ALA A 280 -18.73 -4.65 11.32
CA ALA A 280 -18.54 -3.43 10.54
C ALA A 280 -19.64 -3.23 9.48
N TYR A 281 -20.05 -4.32 8.80
CA TYR A 281 -21.19 -4.28 7.87
C TYR A 281 -22.51 -4.05 8.60
N GLU A 282 -22.76 -4.75 9.70
CA GLU A 282 -23.99 -4.60 10.49
C GLU A 282 -24.29 -3.13 10.82
N PHE A 283 -23.28 -2.39 11.27
CA PHE A 283 -23.43 -1.00 11.72
C PHE A 283 -23.29 0.07 10.62
N ASP A 284 -22.78 -0.24 9.41
CA ASP A 284 -22.77 0.73 8.31
C ASP A 284 -24.11 0.76 7.56
N LEU A 285 -25.06 1.50 8.13
CA LEU A 285 -26.40 1.71 7.55
C LEU A 285 -26.39 2.41 6.18
N SER A 286 -25.25 2.96 5.73
CA SER A 286 -25.15 3.58 4.40
C SER A 286 -24.82 2.58 3.30
N LEU A 287 -24.48 1.34 3.65
CA LEU A 287 -24.16 0.28 2.72
C LEU A 287 -25.43 -0.47 2.29
N GLU A 288 -25.64 -0.61 0.99
CA GLU A 288 -26.76 -1.41 0.47
C GLU A 288 -26.54 -2.91 0.74
N GLY A 289 -27.58 -3.57 1.28
CA GLY A 289 -27.52 -4.97 1.66
C GLY A 289 -26.55 -5.26 2.82
N HIS A 290 -26.36 -4.29 3.71
CA HIS A 290 -25.40 -4.38 4.81
C HIS A 290 -25.66 -5.59 5.72
N ILE A 291 -26.92 -5.93 6.00
CA ILE A 291 -27.27 -7.12 6.78
C ILE A 291 -26.91 -8.41 6.06
N GLU A 292 -27.21 -8.53 4.75
CA GLU A 292 -26.84 -9.74 3.99
C GLU A 292 -25.33 -9.94 3.95
N ARG A 293 -24.55 -8.86 3.84
CA ARG A 293 -23.09 -8.91 3.90
C ARG A 293 -22.59 -9.30 5.29
N ALA A 294 -23.21 -8.76 6.35
CA ALA A 294 -22.87 -9.12 7.72
C ALA A 294 -23.13 -10.62 7.99
N LEU A 295 -24.30 -11.11 7.61
CA LEU A 295 -24.64 -12.54 7.72
C LEU A 295 -23.65 -13.42 6.95
N HIS A 296 -23.26 -13.03 5.74
CA HIS A 296 -22.27 -13.76 4.97
C HIS A 296 -20.89 -13.77 5.66
N ALA A 297 -20.44 -12.64 6.20
CA ALA A 297 -19.18 -12.58 6.94
C ALA A 297 -19.20 -13.42 8.24
N TYR A 298 -20.33 -13.46 8.95
CA TYR A 298 -20.51 -14.35 10.10
C TYR A 298 -20.49 -15.83 9.69
N GLU A 299 -21.07 -16.19 8.55
CA GLU A 299 -20.97 -17.56 8.01
C GLU A 299 -19.52 -17.93 7.69
N GLU A 300 -18.76 -17.06 7.01
CA GLU A 300 -17.34 -17.26 6.74
C GLU A 300 -16.55 -17.45 8.05
N ALA A 301 -16.85 -16.66 9.09
CA ALA A 301 -16.22 -16.81 10.40
C ALA A 301 -16.48 -18.20 11.02
N ILE A 302 -17.72 -18.69 10.94
CA ILE A 302 -18.12 -20.01 11.48
C ILE A 302 -17.51 -21.16 10.66
N GLU A 303 -17.36 -20.99 9.36
CA GLU A 303 -16.70 -21.98 8.48
C GLU A 303 -15.20 -22.11 8.79
N LEU A 304 -14.55 -21.00 9.13
CA LEU A 304 -13.13 -20.96 9.51
C LEU A 304 -12.86 -21.49 10.93
N ASP A 305 -13.76 -21.19 11.87
CA ASP A 305 -13.73 -21.73 13.22
C ASP A 305 -15.15 -22.05 13.70
N GLU A 306 -15.46 -23.35 13.77
CA GLU A 306 -16.75 -23.84 14.23
C GLU A 306 -17.04 -23.48 15.70
N ASN A 307 -16.04 -23.06 16.48
CA ASN A 307 -16.19 -22.64 17.87
C ASN A 307 -16.32 -21.12 18.04
N ASN A 308 -16.41 -20.35 16.94
CA ASN A 308 -16.63 -18.91 17.03
C ASN A 308 -18.07 -18.59 17.50
N LEU A 309 -18.25 -18.48 18.82
CA LEU A 309 -19.53 -18.24 19.46
C LEU A 309 -20.07 -16.84 19.16
N ASP A 310 -19.19 -15.84 19.07
CA ASP A 310 -19.54 -14.47 18.71
C ASP A 310 -20.23 -14.39 17.34
N ALA A 311 -19.68 -15.06 16.32
CA ALA A 311 -20.25 -15.10 14.99
C ALA A 311 -21.60 -15.85 14.95
N ARG A 312 -21.74 -16.94 15.72
CA ARG A 312 -23.02 -17.67 15.83
C ARG A 312 -24.10 -16.82 16.48
N TYR A 313 -23.75 -16.12 17.56
CA TYR A 313 -24.64 -15.18 18.23
C TYR A 313 -25.02 -14.03 17.29
N GLY A 314 -24.04 -13.37 16.66
CA GLY A 314 -24.27 -12.29 15.70
C GLY A 314 -25.18 -12.70 14.55
N PHE A 315 -24.94 -13.88 13.96
CA PHE A 315 -25.79 -14.45 12.92
C PHE A 315 -27.24 -14.65 13.40
N GLY A 316 -27.40 -15.24 14.59
CA GLY A 316 -28.72 -15.52 15.17
C GLY A 316 -29.51 -14.24 15.45
N VAL A 317 -28.87 -13.26 16.10
CA VAL A 317 -29.49 -11.97 16.46
C VAL A 317 -29.89 -11.18 15.22
N GLN A 318 -29.00 -11.06 14.23
CA GLN A 318 -29.31 -10.33 13.00
C GLN A 318 -30.44 -11.01 12.22
N THR A 319 -30.46 -12.35 12.18
CA THR A 319 -31.56 -13.07 11.53
C THR A 319 -32.89 -12.81 12.23
N LEU A 320 -32.90 -12.87 13.56
CA LEU A 320 -34.07 -12.66 14.40
C LEU A 320 -34.68 -11.27 14.23
N ILE A 321 -33.83 -10.24 14.13
CA ILE A 321 -34.26 -8.84 14.03
C ILE A 321 -34.70 -8.49 12.60
N THR A 322 -33.89 -8.84 11.61
CA THR A 322 -34.10 -8.36 10.23
C THR A 322 -35.09 -9.22 9.44
N PHE A 323 -35.19 -10.51 9.73
CA PHE A 323 -36.01 -11.45 8.96
C PHE A 323 -37.05 -12.18 9.82
N PRO A 324 -37.91 -11.45 10.56
CA PRO A 324 -38.84 -12.06 11.53
C PRO A 324 -39.92 -12.93 10.89
N ASP A 325 -40.14 -12.81 9.57
CA ASP A 325 -41.18 -13.54 8.83
C ASP A 325 -40.58 -14.57 7.81
N ASP A 326 -39.26 -14.69 7.73
CA ASP A 326 -38.59 -15.66 6.84
C ASP A 326 -38.31 -16.96 7.61
N GLU A 327 -39.29 -17.88 7.59
CA GLU A 327 -39.20 -19.13 8.36
C GLU A 327 -37.96 -19.97 8.02
N ASP A 328 -37.51 -19.96 6.77
CA ASP A 328 -36.37 -20.77 6.34
C ASP A 328 -35.06 -20.20 6.91
N ARG A 329 -34.90 -18.87 6.91
CA ARG A 329 -33.77 -18.22 7.57
C ARG A 329 -33.81 -18.42 9.09
N LEU A 330 -34.97 -18.27 9.70
CA LEU A 330 -35.13 -18.49 11.15
C LEU A 330 -34.76 -19.92 11.54
N ARG A 331 -35.24 -20.94 10.82
CA ARG A 331 -34.87 -22.35 11.07
C ARG A 331 -33.37 -22.59 10.91
N ARG A 332 -32.74 -21.98 9.91
CA ARG A 332 -31.29 -22.06 9.71
C ARG A 332 -30.54 -21.42 10.89
N ALA A 333 -30.97 -20.23 11.32
CA ALA A 333 -30.36 -19.55 12.47
C ALA A 333 -30.49 -20.37 13.76
N VAL A 334 -31.65 -21.00 14.02
CA VAL A 334 -31.82 -21.94 15.15
C VAL A 334 -30.75 -23.04 15.07
N GLY A 335 -30.58 -23.66 13.90
CA GLY A 335 -29.57 -24.70 13.71
C GLY A 335 -28.13 -24.23 13.97
N ILE A 336 -27.78 -22.99 13.60
CA ILE A 336 -26.46 -22.40 13.84
C ILE A 336 -26.23 -22.10 15.33
N VAL A 337 -27.22 -21.53 16.01
CA VAL A 337 -27.15 -21.20 17.44
C VAL A 337 -27.02 -22.47 18.28
N GLN A 338 -27.84 -23.49 18.02
CA GLN A 338 -27.76 -24.79 18.69
C GLN A 338 -26.43 -25.52 18.49
N GLN A 339 -25.80 -25.34 17.33
CA GLN A 339 -24.46 -25.88 17.12
C GLN A 339 -23.44 -25.21 18.04
N GLY A 340 -23.59 -23.91 18.33
CA GLY A 340 -22.76 -23.17 19.29
C GLY A 340 -22.98 -23.64 20.72
N GLU A 341 -24.23 -23.88 21.12
CA GLU A 341 -24.56 -24.44 22.44
C GLU A 341 -23.82 -25.77 22.68
N ARG A 342 -23.78 -26.65 21.66
CA ARG A 342 -23.04 -27.93 21.72
C ARG A 342 -21.51 -27.81 21.74
N LYS A 343 -20.97 -26.60 21.57
CA LYS A 343 -19.53 -26.34 21.72
C LYS A 343 -19.20 -25.85 23.13
N LEU A 344 -20.20 -25.42 23.89
CA LEU A 344 -20.03 -24.98 25.27
C LEU A 344 -20.06 -26.18 26.23
N PRO A 345 -19.45 -26.04 27.43
CA PRO A 345 -19.50 -27.09 28.45
C PRO A 345 -20.93 -27.54 28.77
N ASP A 346 -21.10 -28.86 28.90
CA ASP A 346 -22.37 -29.53 29.16
C ASP A 346 -23.51 -29.20 28.17
N ASP A 347 -23.19 -28.75 26.94
CA ASP A 347 -24.15 -28.35 25.92
C ASP A 347 -25.16 -27.28 26.39
N CYS A 348 -24.75 -26.43 27.33
CA CYS A 348 -25.62 -25.49 28.05
C CYS A 348 -26.77 -26.15 28.85
N GLU A 349 -26.68 -27.44 29.11
CA GLU A 349 -27.63 -28.22 29.90
C GLU A 349 -27.11 -28.51 31.33
N ASN A 350 -28.02 -28.99 32.20
CA ASN A 350 -27.70 -29.60 33.49
C ASN A 350 -26.84 -28.74 34.43
N ASP A 351 -25.60 -29.16 34.70
CA ASP A 351 -24.77 -28.70 35.81
C ASP A 351 -24.37 -27.23 35.63
N ILE A 352 -24.21 -26.73 34.40
CA ILE A 352 -23.88 -25.32 34.13
C ILE A 352 -24.93 -24.33 34.64
N LEU A 353 -26.20 -24.78 34.73
CA LEU A 353 -27.31 -24.00 35.28
C LEU A 353 -27.24 -23.86 36.81
N LEU A 354 -26.44 -24.71 37.47
CA LEU A 354 -26.29 -24.71 38.92
C LEU A 354 -25.29 -23.64 39.36
N PRO A 355 -25.55 -22.92 40.47
CA PRO A 355 -24.58 -21.99 41.06
C PRO A 355 -23.24 -22.65 41.44
N THR A 356 -23.24 -23.96 41.60
CA THR A 356 -22.06 -24.77 41.95
C THR A 356 -21.19 -25.16 40.77
N SER A 357 -21.61 -24.86 39.53
CA SER A 357 -20.81 -25.16 38.35
C SER A 357 -19.45 -24.47 38.40
N THR A 358 -18.40 -25.25 38.10
CA THR A 358 -17.02 -24.78 37.98
C THR A 358 -16.72 -24.09 36.66
N GLU A 359 -17.68 -24.06 35.72
CA GLU A 359 -17.52 -23.41 34.43
C GLU A 359 -17.29 -21.93 34.58
N SER A 360 -16.56 -21.37 33.61
CA SER A 360 -16.18 -19.96 33.64
C SER A 360 -17.43 -19.07 33.55
N ARG A 361 -17.30 -17.83 34.04
CA ARG A 361 -18.37 -16.83 33.89
C ARG A 361 -18.68 -16.56 32.41
N GLU A 362 -17.66 -16.61 31.55
CA GLU A 362 -17.77 -16.37 30.11
C GLU A 362 -18.57 -17.48 29.43
N ASP A 363 -18.29 -18.75 29.72
CA ASP A 363 -19.04 -19.89 29.16
C ASP A 363 -20.53 -19.82 29.53
N LYS A 364 -20.82 -19.48 30.80
CA LYS A 364 -22.19 -19.29 31.29
C LYS A 364 -22.89 -18.13 30.61
N MET A 365 -22.17 -17.03 30.35
CA MET A 365 -22.71 -15.88 29.61
C MET A 365 -23.03 -16.26 28.16
N TRP A 366 -22.13 -16.99 27.49
CA TRP A 366 -22.38 -17.46 26.13
C TRP A 366 -23.57 -18.42 26.05
N CYS A 367 -23.69 -19.34 27.01
CA CYS A 367 -24.87 -20.20 27.10
C CYS A 367 -26.15 -19.39 27.25
N PHE A 368 -26.13 -18.36 28.11
CA PHE A 368 -27.28 -17.47 28.26
C PHE A 368 -27.65 -16.79 26.92
N LEU A 369 -26.67 -16.18 26.25
CA LEU A 369 -26.87 -15.44 24.99
C LEU A 369 -27.43 -16.33 23.87
N LEU A 370 -26.89 -17.55 23.73
CA LEU A 370 -27.34 -18.48 22.71
C LEU A 370 -28.75 -19.00 23.02
N LEU A 371 -29.04 -19.40 24.26
CA LEU A 371 -30.37 -19.86 24.67
C LEU A 371 -31.46 -18.80 24.46
N THR A 372 -31.20 -17.53 24.79
CA THR A 372 -32.18 -16.46 24.57
C THR A 372 -32.38 -16.17 23.09
N THR A 373 -31.31 -16.21 22.30
CA THR A 373 -31.38 -16.04 20.84
C THR A 373 -32.16 -17.18 20.19
N GLU A 374 -31.88 -18.44 20.58
CA GLU A 374 -32.62 -19.62 20.12
C GLU A 374 -34.10 -19.50 20.47
N ALA A 375 -34.43 -19.14 21.71
CA ALA A 375 -35.80 -18.93 22.14
C ALA A 375 -36.51 -17.84 21.34
N GLY A 376 -35.85 -16.71 21.05
CA GLY A 376 -36.40 -15.66 20.20
C GLY A 376 -36.72 -16.16 18.78
N LEU A 377 -35.77 -16.88 18.16
CA LEU A 377 -35.92 -17.45 16.82
C LEU A 377 -37.06 -18.47 16.75
N ARG A 378 -37.12 -19.40 17.70
CA ARG A 378 -38.17 -20.43 17.80
C ARG A 378 -39.54 -19.83 18.11
N TRP A 379 -39.60 -18.78 18.92
CA TRP A 379 -40.84 -18.06 19.18
C TRP A 379 -41.41 -17.43 17.91
N LYS A 380 -40.56 -16.83 17.06
CA LYS A 380 -40.97 -16.34 15.73
C LYS A 380 -41.52 -17.43 14.82
N LEU A 381 -41.00 -18.66 14.96
CA LEU A 381 -41.52 -19.86 14.28
C LEU A 381 -42.82 -20.42 14.91
N GLY A 382 -43.33 -19.82 15.99
CA GLY A 382 -44.51 -20.29 16.71
C GLY A 382 -44.28 -21.55 17.56
N GLU A 383 -43.02 -21.86 17.88
CA GLU A 383 -42.68 -22.98 18.75
C GLU A 383 -42.85 -22.64 20.23
N ASN A 384 -42.97 -23.66 21.08
CA ASN A 384 -42.96 -23.48 22.52
C ASN A 384 -41.50 -23.31 23.01
N VAL A 385 -41.21 -22.17 23.62
CA VAL A 385 -39.87 -21.80 24.09
C VAL A 385 -39.78 -21.66 25.61
N GLU A 386 -40.84 -22.02 26.34
CA GLU A 386 -40.92 -21.82 27.79
C GLU A 386 -39.77 -22.50 28.54
N SER A 387 -39.41 -23.73 28.16
CA SER A 387 -38.31 -24.47 28.82
C SER A 387 -36.94 -23.83 28.58
N LEU A 388 -36.68 -23.33 27.36
CA LEU A 388 -35.43 -22.64 27.02
C LEU A 388 -35.28 -21.36 27.83
N LEU A 389 -36.35 -20.56 27.89
CA LEU A 389 -36.38 -19.31 28.64
C LEU A 389 -36.26 -19.54 30.16
N GLN A 390 -36.91 -20.57 30.69
CA GLN A 390 -36.72 -20.97 32.10
C GLN A 390 -35.27 -21.36 32.39
N GLY A 391 -34.63 -22.10 31.49
CA GLY A 391 -33.20 -22.42 31.58
C GLY A 391 -32.31 -21.18 31.60
N ALA A 392 -32.51 -20.28 30.63
CA ALA A 392 -31.76 -19.02 30.54
C ALA A 392 -31.96 -18.14 31.79
N ILE A 393 -33.19 -17.99 32.28
CA ILE A 393 -33.50 -17.22 33.49
C ILE A 393 -32.84 -17.84 34.72
N GLN A 394 -32.90 -19.17 34.87
CA GLN A 394 -32.25 -19.86 35.97
C GLN A 394 -30.73 -19.65 35.92
N LEU A 395 -30.14 -19.75 34.74
CA LEU A 395 -28.71 -19.53 34.52
C LEU A 395 -28.31 -18.11 34.93
N ALA A 396 -29.07 -17.10 34.51
CA ALA A 396 -28.80 -15.71 34.90
C ALA A 396 -28.95 -15.50 36.41
N LYS A 397 -30.03 -15.99 37.04
CA LYS A 397 -30.24 -15.90 38.50
C LYS A 397 -29.10 -16.57 39.28
N SER A 398 -28.62 -17.72 38.82
CA SER A 398 -27.50 -18.44 39.45
C SER A 398 -26.16 -17.70 39.36
N ASN A 399 -26.05 -16.69 38.48
CA ASN A 399 -24.81 -15.95 38.21
C ASN A 399 -24.96 -14.44 38.43
N ASP A 400 -25.81 -14.05 39.39
CA ASP A 400 -26.03 -12.64 39.77
C ASP A 400 -26.39 -11.76 38.56
N HIS A 401 -27.23 -12.31 37.68
CA HIS A 401 -27.68 -11.69 36.43
C HIS A 401 -26.53 -11.29 35.47
N PHE A 402 -25.34 -11.86 35.66
CA PHE A 402 -24.10 -11.49 34.99
C PHE A 402 -23.64 -10.04 35.24
N GLY A 403 -24.13 -9.36 36.29
CA GLY A 403 -23.82 -7.96 36.61
C GLY A 403 -24.90 -6.98 36.13
N ASP A 404 -24.52 -5.72 35.95
CA ASP A 404 -25.41 -4.61 35.49
C ASP A 404 -25.75 -4.69 33.99
N ASP A 405 -25.50 -5.83 33.34
CA ASP A 405 -25.63 -5.94 31.89
C ASP A 405 -27.03 -6.42 31.49
N LEU A 406 -27.64 -5.72 30.52
CA LEU A 406 -29.03 -5.83 30.02
C LEU A 406 -29.50 -7.22 29.54
N PHE A 407 -28.68 -8.26 29.64
CA PHE A 407 -28.90 -9.56 29.02
C PHE A 407 -30.18 -10.25 29.53
N THR A 408 -30.53 -10.09 30.81
CA THR A 408 -31.74 -10.74 31.34
C THR A 408 -33.05 -10.19 30.78
N ALA A 409 -33.09 -8.92 30.35
CA ALA A 409 -34.28 -8.27 29.81
C ALA A 409 -34.87 -9.04 28.63
N GLU A 410 -34.00 -9.55 27.76
CA GLU A 410 -34.35 -10.31 26.56
C GLU A 410 -35.12 -11.59 26.89
N ALA A 411 -34.63 -12.38 27.85
CA ALA A 411 -35.27 -13.63 28.27
C ALA A 411 -36.68 -13.37 28.84
N TYR A 412 -36.81 -12.35 29.68
CA TYR A 412 -38.08 -11.99 30.31
C TYR A 412 -39.09 -11.42 29.31
N TYR A 413 -38.62 -10.65 28.33
CA TYR A 413 -39.44 -10.18 27.22
C TYR A 413 -40.08 -11.36 26.49
N TYR A 414 -39.28 -12.34 26.04
CA TYR A 414 -39.82 -13.51 25.32
C TYR A 414 -40.73 -14.37 26.20
N LEU A 415 -40.45 -14.47 27.51
CA LEU A 415 -41.25 -15.29 28.42
C LEU A 415 -42.69 -14.76 28.53
N ALA A 416 -42.88 -13.44 28.54
CA ALA A 416 -44.23 -12.91 28.57
C ALA A 416 -44.95 -12.97 27.23
N GLN A 417 -44.22 -12.96 26.11
CA GLN A 417 -44.84 -13.18 24.80
C GLN A 417 -45.47 -14.57 24.69
N VAL A 418 -44.98 -15.56 25.46
CA VAL A 418 -45.58 -16.90 25.53
C VAL A 418 -46.63 -17.06 26.64
N GLY A 419 -47.03 -15.97 27.30
CA GLY A 419 -48.09 -15.99 28.32
C GLY A 419 -47.70 -16.67 29.63
N ALA A 420 -46.40 -16.81 29.90
CA ALA A 420 -45.93 -17.26 31.21
C ALA A 420 -46.13 -16.16 32.27
N GLN A 421 -45.88 -16.49 33.54
CA GLN A 421 -46.06 -15.54 34.64
C GLN A 421 -45.23 -14.26 34.40
N PRO A 422 -45.79 -13.07 34.70
CA PRO A 422 -45.09 -11.82 34.50
C PRO A 422 -43.79 -11.81 35.32
N PRO A 423 -42.72 -11.15 34.83
CA PRO A 423 -41.46 -11.05 35.55
C PRO A 423 -41.65 -10.42 36.95
N GLU A 424 -40.74 -10.74 37.86
CA GLU A 424 -40.71 -10.11 39.19
C GLU A 424 -40.55 -8.60 39.05
N LYS A 425 -41.22 -7.82 39.92
CA LYS A 425 -41.18 -6.35 39.87
C LYS A 425 -39.74 -5.82 39.82
N GLU A 426 -38.86 -6.40 40.63
CA GLU A 426 -37.45 -6.02 40.71
C GLU A 426 -36.75 -6.13 39.35
N THR A 427 -36.95 -7.24 38.64
CA THR A 427 -36.43 -7.44 37.28
C THR A 427 -36.90 -6.38 36.30
N LEU A 428 -38.21 -6.10 36.27
CA LEU A 428 -38.76 -5.06 35.37
C LEU A 428 -38.14 -3.68 35.68
N CYS A 429 -37.82 -3.44 36.95
CA CYS A 429 -37.20 -2.20 37.38
C CYS A 429 -35.71 -2.11 37.06
N THR A 430 -34.99 -3.23 37.08
CA THR A 430 -33.61 -3.28 36.57
C THR A 430 -33.58 -2.92 35.09
N ILE A 431 -34.47 -3.52 34.27
CA ILE A 431 -34.57 -3.21 32.83
C ILE A 431 -34.76 -1.70 32.58
N LEU A 432 -35.63 -1.05 33.35
CA LEU A 432 -35.87 0.38 33.23
C LEU A 432 -34.76 1.26 33.84
N ALA A 433 -34.09 0.83 34.90
CA ALA A 433 -33.03 1.60 35.54
C ALA A 433 -31.79 1.73 34.63
N ASP A 434 -31.49 0.68 33.86
CA ASP A 434 -30.36 0.65 32.93
C ASP A 434 -30.69 1.40 31.62
N PHE A 435 -31.97 1.46 31.25
CA PHE A 435 -32.48 2.22 30.10
C PHE A 435 -32.14 3.72 30.18
N ASP A 436 -32.18 4.33 31.37
CA ASP A 436 -32.00 5.77 31.54
C ASP A 436 -30.54 6.27 31.34
N GLN A 437 -29.55 5.37 31.24
CA GLN A 437 -28.13 5.75 31.35
C GLN A 437 -27.31 5.73 30.05
N HIS A 438 -27.81 5.16 28.93
CA HIS A 438 -26.97 4.92 27.74
C HIS A 438 -27.67 5.20 26.39
N SER A 439 -26.88 5.41 25.32
CA SER A 439 -27.37 5.50 23.94
C SER A 439 -27.94 4.14 23.51
N MET A 440 -29.25 4.10 23.28
CA MET A 440 -29.99 2.85 23.10
C MET A 440 -29.90 2.31 21.68
N THR A 441 -30.03 0.99 21.56
CA THR A 441 -30.47 0.34 20.33
C THR A 441 -32.00 0.21 20.31
N ASP A 442 -32.63 0.19 19.13
CA ASP A 442 -34.09 0.00 18.97
C ASP A 442 -34.63 -1.24 19.73
N ARG A 443 -33.76 -2.26 19.89
CA ARG A 443 -34.06 -3.48 20.63
C ARG A 443 -34.25 -3.22 22.13
N GLN A 444 -33.38 -2.41 22.73
CA GLN A 444 -33.43 -2.07 24.15
C GLN A 444 -34.65 -1.19 24.46
N GLU A 445 -35.03 -0.31 23.53
CA GLU A 445 -36.27 0.47 23.62
C GLU A 445 -37.49 -0.43 23.69
N THR A 446 -37.56 -1.46 22.84
CA THR A 446 -38.66 -2.45 22.87
C THR A 446 -38.75 -3.16 24.23
N TRP A 447 -37.62 -3.51 24.85
CA TRP A 447 -37.60 -4.16 26.16
C TRP A 447 -38.04 -3.22 27.29
N ALA A 448 -37.62 -1.96 27.23
CA ALA A 448 -38.02 -0.95 28.20
C ALA A 448 -39.51 -0.62 28.11
N GLU A 449 -40.04 -0.42 26.90
CA GLU A 449 -41.48 -0.22 26.68
C GLU A 449 -42.29 -1.40 27.22
N TYR A 450 -41.84 -2.62 26.95
CA TYR A 450 -42.46 -3.82 27.49
C TYR A 450 -42.40 -3.84 29.03
N ALA A 451 -41.25 -3.52 29.63
CA ALA A 451 -41.11 -3.52 31.08
C ALA A 451 -42.04 -2.49 31.75
N GLU A 452 -42.16 -1.29 31.15
CA GLU A 452 -43.07 -0.25 31.61
C GLU A 452 -44.54 -0.71 31.52
N GLN A 453 -44.95 -1.33 30.40
CA GLN A 453 -46.30 -1.86 30.23
C GLN A 453 -46.63 -2.93 31.27
N GLN A 454 -45.70 -3.85 31.56
CA GLN A 454 -45.92 -4.89 32.57
C GLN A 454 -46.00 -4.32 33.98
N LEU A 455 -45.18 -3.32 34.30
CA LEU A 455 -45.28 -2.61 35.57
C LEU A 455 -46.66 -1.99 35.75
N GLN A 456 -47.17 -1.28 34.73
CA GLN A 456 -48.51 -0.69 34.78
C GLN A 456 -49.62 -1.74 34.91
N LEU A 457 -49.47 -2.89 34.23
CA LEU A 457 -50.50 -3.93 34.19
C LEU A 457 -50.58 -4.75 35.49
N HIS A 458 -49.43 -5.08 36.10
CA HIS A 458 -49.35 -6.05 37.18
C HIS A 458 -48.95 -5.45 38.54
N TYR A 459 -48.42 -4.22 38.56
CA TYR A 459 -47.88 -3.61 39.77
C TYR A 459 -48.42 -2.18 39.95
N GLU A 460 -49.22 -1.97 41.00
CA GLU A 460 -49.85 -0.66 41.29
C GLU A 460 -48.84 0.47 41.56
N THR A 461 -47.57 0.14 41.76
CA THR A 461 -46.48 1.09 42.03
C THR A 461 -45.38 0.91 41.00
N GLY A 462 -44.94 2.02 40.38
CA GLY A 462 -43.77 2.02 39.49
C GLY A 462 -42.47 1.63 40.21
N CYS A 463 -41.36 1.67 39.49
CA CYS A 463 -40.05 1.25 40.02
C CYS A 463 -39.51 2.12 41.13
N PHE A 464 -39.83 3.41 41.08
CA PHE A 464 -39.49 4.34 42.13
C PHE A 464 -40.70 4.45 43.06
N ASN A 465 -40.55 3.93 44.28
CA ASN A 465 -41.33 4.47 45.40
C ASN A 465 -40.86 5.91 45.59
N THR A 466 -41.47 6.86 44.88
CA THR A 466 -41.41 8.25 45.30
C THR A 466 -42.13 8.30 46.65
N SER A 467 -41.36 8.14 47.74
CA SER A 467 -41.85 8.61 49.02
C SER A 467 -42.13 10.10 48.85
N PRO A 468 -43.36 10.56 49.09
CA PRO A 468 -43.74 11.95 48.91
C PRO A 468 -42.95 12.91 49.79
#